data_AF-A0A962VYA1-F1
#
_entry.id   AF-A0A962VYA1-F1
#
_cell.length_a   1.000
_cell.length_b   1.000
_cell.length_c   1.000
_cell.angle_alpha   90.00
_cell.angle_beta   90.00
_cell.angle_gamma   90.00
#
_symmetry.space_group_name_H-M   'P 1'
#
loop_
_entity.id
_entity.type
_entity.pdbx_description
1 polymer ?
#
loop_
_entity_poly.entity_id
_entity_poly.type
_entity_poly.pdbx_seq_one_letter_code
_entity_poly.pdbx_strand_id
1 'polypeptide(L)' 'FSARRGDVHLLATPATCVQFKPGTAEPQVDELPPGYRWFELHPDGRLETGVERVEPARIPASARRAPT' A
#
# COMPACT_ATOMS: atom_id res chain seq x y z
N PHE A 1 4.84 7.97 -1.14
CA PHE A 1 5.43 6.69 -0.67
C PHE A 1 6.89 6.48 -1.11
N SER A 2 7.55 7.49 -1.70
CA SER A 2 8.99 7.47 -1.96
C SER A 2 9.58 8.82 -1.56
N ALA A 3 10.84 8.82 -1.16
CA ALA A 3 11.57 10.03 -0.77
C ALA A 3 13.06 9.84 -1.04
N ARG A 4 13.84 10.93 -1.03
CA ARG A 4 15.31 10.87 -1.03
C ARG A 4 15.85 11.44 0.27
N ARG A 5 16.88 10.79 0.83
CA ARG A 5 17.68 11.30 1.94
C ARG A 5 19.15 11.31 1.51
N GLY A 6 19.61 12.46 1.04
CA GLY A 6 20.89 12.55 0.33
C GLY A 6 20.90 11.64 -0.89
N ASP A 7 21.89 10.73 -0.93
CA ASP A 7 22.05 9.77 -2.02
C ASP A 7 21.25 8.47 -1.84
N VAL A 8 20.53 8.33 -0.72
CA VAL A 8 19.72 7.15 -0.44
C VAL A 8 18.29 7.36 -0.93
N HIS A 9 17.81 6.45 -1.78
CA HIS A 9 16.40 6.37 -2.17
C HIS A 9 15.61 5.57 -1.12
N LEU A 10 14.60 6.21 -0.52
CA LEU A 10 13.70 5.61 0.44
C LEU A 10 12.40 5.19 -0.26
N LEU A 11 12.06 3.91 -0.18
CA LEU A 11 10.86 3.33 -0.77
C LEU A 11 9.99 2.75 0.35
N ALA A 12 8.78 3.29 0.51
CA ALA A 12 7.80 2.80 1.48
C ALA A 12 6.67 2.04 0.78
N THR A 13 6.03 1.14 1.51
CA THR A 13 4.87 0.36 1.07
C THR A 13 3.64 0.79 1.88
N PRO A 14 2.43 0.88 1.27
CA PRO A 14 1.20 1.07 2.04
C PRO A 14 0.98 -0.06 3.05
N ALA A 15 0.17 0.19 4.07
CA ALA A 15 -0.28 -0.88 4.96
C ALA A 15 -1.31 -1.77 4.25
N THR A 16 -1.39 -3.03 4.67
CA THR A 16 -2.31 -4.04 4.10
C THR A 16 -3.69 -4.06 4.77
N CYS A 17 -3.89 -3.32 5.85
CA CYS A 17 -5.16 -3.29 6.60
C CYS A 17 -5.64 -1.85 6.83
N VAL A 18 -4.91 -1.09 7.64
CA VAL A 18 -5.20 0.31 7.98
C VAL A 18 -3.92 1.13 7.91
N GLN A 19 -4.01 2.35 7.37
CA GLN A 19 -2.91 3.30 7.31
C GLN A 19 -3.36 4.66 7.86
N PHE A 20 -2.41 5.45 8.36
CA PHE A 20 -2.69 6.83 8.73
C PHE A 20 -2.66 7.76 7.51
N LYS A 21 -3.53 8.77 7.52
CA LYS A 21 -3.61 9.78 6.48
C LYS A 21 -2.35 10.65 6.50
N PRO A 22 -1.59 10.75 5.40
CA PRO A 22 -0.38 11.55 5.37
C PRO A 22 -0.71 13.06 5.48
N GLY A 23 0.15 13.81 6.18
CA GLY A 23 0.06 15.27 6.25
C GLY A 23 -1.00 15.82 7.21
N THR A 24 -1.58 14.99 8.08
CA THR A 24 -2.53 15.45 9.11
C THR A 24 -1.80 15.76 10.42
N ALA A 25 -2.24 16.81 11.12
CA ALA A 25 -1.69 17.18 12.43
C ALA A 25 -2.10 16.17 13.52
N GLU A 26 -3.33 15.66 13.43
CA GLU A 26 -3.87 14.64 14.32
C GLU A 26 -3.86 13.26 13.65
N PRO A 27 -3.70 12.15 14.41
CA PRO A 27 -3.81 10.80 13.87
C PRO A 27 -5.20 10.54 13.27
N GLN A 28 -5.25 10.28 11.97
CA GLN A 28 -6.48 9.98 11.25
C GLN A 28 -6.27 8.74 10.38
N VAL A 29 -7.25 7.83 10.34
CA VAL A 29 -7.24 6.69 9.43
C VAL A 29 -7.51 7.19 8.01
N ASP A 30 -6.73 6.71 7.06
CA ASP A 30 -6.91 7.01 5.64
C ASP A 30 -8.04 6.16 5.04
N GLU A 31 -8.76 6.70 4.07
CA GLU A 31 -9.85 6.01 3.36
C GLU A 31 -9.35 5.22 2.15
N LEU A 32 -8.08 5.40 1.76
CA LEU A 32 -7.50 4.65 0.65
C LEU A 32 -7.41 3.14 0.99
N PRO A 33 -7.77 2.25 0.04
CA PRO A 33 -7.74 0.81 0.25
C PRO A 33 -6.33 0.27 0.51
N PRO A 34 -6.18 -0.96 1.05
CA PRO A 34 -4.90 -1.65 1.18
C PRO A 34 -4.07 -1.61 -0.10
N GLY A 35 -2.75 -1.73 0.00
CA GLY A 35 -1.90 -1.77 -1.18
C GLY A 35 -0.56 -2.45 -0.97
N TYR A 36 0.13 -2.68 -2.08
CA TYR A 36 1.48 -3.22 -2.12
C TYR A 36 2.37 -2.37 -3.03
N ARG A 37 3.68 -2.60 -2.94
CA ARG A 37 4.68 -2.05 -3.85
C ARG A 37 5.29 -3.19 -4.65
N TRP A 38 5.34 -3.04 -5.96
CA TRP A 38 6.04 -3.98 -6.84
C TRP A 38 7.40 -3.41 -7.25
N PHE A 39 8.30 -4.31 -7.63
CA PHE A 39 9.64 -3.99 -8.13
C PHE A 39 9.89 -4.78 -9.41
N GLU A 40 10.35 -4.08 -10.44
CA GLU A 40 10.92 -4.67 -11.64
C GLU A 40 12.40 -4.29 -11.69
N LEU A 41 13.25 -5.32 -11.70
CA LEU A 41 14.71 -5.19 -11.64
C LEU A 41 15.28 -5.52 -13.01
N HIS A 42 15.98 -4.55 -13.61
CA HIS A 42 16.58 -4.73 -14.92
C HIS A 42 18.09 -5.05 -14.81
N PRO A 43 18.69 -5.76 -15.79
CA PRO A 43 20.11 -6.12 -15.78
C PRO A 43 21.08 -4.93 -15.79
N ASP A 44 20.63 -3.77 -16.25
CA ASP A 44 21.40 -2.52 -16.29
C ASP A 44 21.41 -1.77 -14.94
N GLY A 45 20.77 -2.34 -13.92
CA GLY A 45 20.62 -1.71 -12.60
C GLY A 45 19.45 -0.73 -12.52
N ARG A 46 18.65 -0.57 -13.58
CA ARG A 46 17.40 0.19 -13.50
C ARG A 46 16.42 -0.53 -12.58
N LEU A 47 15.74 0.27 -11.75
CA LEU A 47 14.65 -0.15 -10.89
C LEU A 47 13.38 0.56 -11.35
N GLU A 48 12.38 -0.21 -11.77
CA GLU A 48 11.01 0.27 -11.95
C GLU A 48 10.16 -0.18 -10.76
N THR A 49 9.33 0.72 -10.24
CA THR A 49 8.52 0.42 -9.05
C THR A 49 7.28 1.29 -9.01
N GLY A 50 6.18 0.69 -8.57
CA GLY A 50 4.90 1.35 -8.38
C GLY A 50 4.22 0.89 -7.10
N VAL A 51 3.19 1.62 -6.71
CA VAL A 51 2.26 1.21 -5.65
C VAL A 51 0.94 0.84 -6.31
N GLU A 52 0.42 -0.32 -5.96
CA GLU A 52 -0.90 -0.77 -6.38
C GLU A 52 -1.81 -0.87 -5.17
N ARG A 53 -3.06 -0.45 -5.34
CA ARG A 53 -4.09 -0.56 -4.30
C ARG A 53 -5.06 -1.66 -4.69
N VAL A 54 -5.40 -2.50 -3.73
CA VAL A 54 -6.26 -3.67 -3.95
C VAL A 54 -7.66 -3.33 -3.45
N GLU A 55 -8.64 -3.41 -4.35
CA GLU A 55 -10.04 -3.27 -3.94
C GLU A 55 -10.44 -4.40 -2.99
N PRO A 56 -11.30 -4.14 -2.00
CA PRO A 56 -11.80 -5.18 -1.11
C PRO A 56 -12.44 -6.31 -1.93
N ALA A 57 -12.02 -7.54 -1.69
CA ALA A 57 -12.62 -8.70 -2.33
C ALA A 57 -14.14 -8.70 -2.07
N ARG A 58 -14.94 -8.75 -3.13
CA ARG A 58 -16.38 -8.93 -3.01
C ARG A 58 -16.65 -10.36 -2.54
N ILE A 59 -16.72 -10.57 -1.23
CA ILE A 59 -17.13 -11.87 -0.67
C ILE A 59 -18.64 -12.01 -0.91
N PRO A 60 -19.09 -12.99 -1.73
CA PRO A 60 -20.51 -13.21 -1.96
C PRO A 60 -21.20 -13.54 -0.63
N ALA A 61 -22.45 -13.09 -0.47
CA ALA A 61 -23.19 -13.26 0.78
C ALA A 61 -23.28 -14.73 1.23
N SER A 62 -23.31 -15.66 0.29
CA SER A 62 -23.31 -17.12 0.54
C SER A 62 -22.01 -17.65 1.17
N ALA A 63 -20.90 -16.91 1.08
CA ALA A 63 -19.61 -17.29 1.67
C ALA A 63 -19.38 -16.69 3.07
N ARG A 64 -20.30 -15.84 3.57
CA ARG A 64 -20.26 -15.40 4.97
C ARG A 64 -20.79 -16.52 5.86
N ARG A 65 -19.92 -17.13 6.66
CA ARG A 65 -20.36 -18.00 7.77
C ARG A 65 -21.26 -17.19 8.69
N ALA A 66 -22.43 -17.73 9.01
CA ALA A 66 -23.30 -17.16 10.03
C ALA A 66 -22.55 -17.12 11.38
N PRO A 67 -22.62 -16.01 12.14
CA PRO A 67 -22.08 -15.99 13.50
C PRO A 67 -22.86 -17.00 14.35
N THR A 68 -22.12 -17.81 15.12
CA THR A 68 -22.65 -18.77 16.10
C THR A 68 -23.25 -18.09 17.31
#